data_AF-A0A8X7U865-F1
#
_entry.id   AF-A0A8X7U865-F1
#
_cell.length_a   1.000
_cell.length_b   1.000
_cell.length_c   1.000
_cell.angle_alpha   90.00
_cell.angle_beta   90.00
_cell.angle_gamma   90.00
#
_symmetry.space_group_name_H-M   'P 1'
#
loop_
_entity.id
_entity.type
_entity.pdbx_description
1 polymer ?
#
loop_
_entity_poly.entity_id
_entity_poly.type
_entity_poly.pdbx_seq_one_letter_code
_entity_poly.pdbx_strand_id
1 'polypeptide(L)'
;MVSYSGMRKYPHRLYEVGKTPVQSRSMNHSCYLSNIQTVREELGEDVWSELRESAIGVIVKLKELHYIWSAKVVHHFLANQLAIESSHEILSLIDSMPFRFSLYEFGEITGLNCDPFDKHDV
;
A
#
# COMPACT_ATOMS: atom_id res chain seq x y z
N MET A 1 -34.39 -0.87 19.54
CA MET A 1 -34.05 -1.14 18.14
C MET A 1 -33.65 0.20 17.54
N VAL A 2 -32.34 0.47 17.44
CA VAL A 2 -31.84 1.77 16.94
C VAL A 2 -31.79 1.68 15.43
N SER A 3 -32.75 2.33 14.78
CA SER A 3 -32.76 2.52 13.34
C SER A 3 -31.57 3.41 12.96
N TYR A 4 -30.52 2.83 12.38
CA TYR A 4 -29.43 3.56 11.73
C TYR A 4 -29.93 4.16 10.42
N SER A 5 -30.83 5.15 10.50
CA SER A 5 -31.24 5.98 9.35
C SER A 5 -30.38 7.24 9.32
N GLY A 6 -29.13 7.06 8.93
CA GLY A 6 -28.26 8.15 8.51
C GLY A 6 -27.40 7.60 7.39
N MET A 7 -27.86 7.71 6.14
CA MET A 7 -27.02 7.42 4.99
C MET A 7 -25.77 8.30 5.12
N ARG A 8 -24.65 7.71 5.56
CA ARG A 8 -23.37 8.40 5.51
C ARG A 8 -23.12 8.72 4.04
N LYS A 9 -23.23 9.99 3.68
CA LYS A 9 -22.95 10.47 2.33
C LYS A 9 -21.44 10.48 2.13
N TYR A 10 -20.92 9.33 1.75
CA TYR A 10 -19.57 9.23 1.22
C TYR A 10 -19.51 9.82 -0.18
N PRO A 11 -18.35 10.33 -0.62
CA PRO A 11 -18.13 10.63 -2.03
C PRO A 11 -18.49 9.42 -2.91
N HIS A 12 -18.80 9.69 -4.18
CA HIS A 12 -19.08 8.63 -5.15
C HIS A 12 -17.86 7.72 -5.31
N ARG A 13 -18.09 6.46 -5.69
CA ARG A 13 -16.99 5.54 -6.01
C ARG A 13 -16.24 6.04 -7.25
N LEU A 14 -14.93 5.87 -7.25
CA LEU A 14 -14.08 6.12 -8.40
C LEU A 14 -14.36 5.14 -9.54
N TYR A 15 -14.76 3.91 -9.19
CA TYR A 15 -15.13 2.86 -10.13
C TYR A 15 -16.55 2.37 -9.84
N GLU A 16 -17.35 2.18 -10.88
CA GLU A 16 -18.69 1.59 -10.75
C GLU A 16 -18.62 0.19 -10.13
N VAL A 17 -19.74 -0.26 -9.55
CA VAL A 17 -19.84 -1.60 -8.96
C VAL A 17 -19.52 -2.66 -10.02
N GLY A 18 -18.57 -3.54 -9.71
CA GLY A 18 -18.12 -4.59 -10.64
C GLY A 18 -17.09 -4.12 -11.68
N LYS A 19 -16.69 -2.84 -11.66
CA LYS A 19 -15.54 -2.34 -12.45
C LYS A 19 -14.27 -2.37 -11.63
N THR A 20 -13.13 -2.44 -12.31
CA THR A 20 -11.80 -2.53 -11.72
C THR A 20 -10.95 -1.32 -12.12
N PRO A 21 -9.90 -1.00 -11.35
CA PRO A 21 -8.93 0.01 -11.75
C PRO A 21 -8.36 -0.27 -13.15
N VAL A 22 -8.05 0.81 -13.87
CA VAL A 22 -7.22 0.74 -15.09
C VAL A 22 -5.89 0.07 -14.78
N GLN A 23 -5.27 -0.62 -15.74
CA GLN A 23 -4.02 -1.37 -15.53
C GLN A 23 -2.92 -0.54 -14.85
N SER A 24 -2.79 0.75 -15.19
CA SER A 24 -1.82 1.67 -14.57
C SER A 24 -2.06 1.96 -13.08
N ARG A 25 -3.24 1.62 -12.57
CA ARG A 25 -3.64 1.71 -11.15
C ARG A 25 -3.97 0.35 -10.55
N SER A 26 -3.58 -0.73 -11.24
CA SER A 26 -3.71 -2.09 -10.74
C SER A 26 -2.54 -2.46 -9.83
N MET A 27 -2.63 -3.63 -9.19
CA MET A 27 -1.54 -4.20 -8.42
C MET A 27 -0.34 -4.51 -9.32
N ASN A 28 0.86 -4.22 -8.83
CA ASN A 28 2.10 -4.68 -9.44
C ASN A 28 2.23 -6.21 -9.22
N HIS A 29 2.39 -6.96 -10.31
CA HIS A 29 2.54 -8.42 -10.28
C HIS A 29 3.99 -8.90 -10.43
N SER A 30 4.95 -7.98 -10.52
CA SER A 30 6.37 -8.24 -10.75
C SER A 30 7.19 -8.32 -9.46
N CYS A 31 6.56 -8.22 -8.29
CA CYS A 31 7.22 -8.41 -7.00
C CYS A 31 7.32 -9.90 -6.67
N TYR A 32 8.48 -10.49 -6.91
CA TYR A 32 8.75 -11.90 -6.61
C TYR A 32 9.68 -12.02 -5.40
N LEU A 33 9.16 -12.53 -4.28
CA LEU A 33 9.95 -12.75 -3.06
C LEU A 33 11.09 -13.78 -3.25
N SER A 34 11.05 -14.57 -4.33
CA SER A 34 12.15 -15.44 -4.75
C SER A 34 13.37 -14.63 -5.20
N ASN A 35 13.16 -13.52 -5.91
CA ASN A 35 14.28 -12.69 -6.36
C ASN A 35 15.01 -12.07 -5.18
N ILE A 36 14.26 -11.63 -4.15
CA ILE A 36 14.84 -11.12 -2.91
C ILE A 36 15.60 -12.22 -2.16
N GLN A 37 15.11 -13.47 -2.20
CA GLN A 37 15.81 -14.62 -1.63
C GLN A 37 17.16 -14.86 -2.32
N THR A 38 17.20 -14.86 -3.65
CA THR A 38 18.44 -15.03 -4.41
C THR A 38 19.44 -13.92 -4.07
N VAL A 39 18.98 -12.67 -3.96
CA VAL A 39 19.86 -11.55 -3.55
C VAL A 39 20.46 -11.79 -2.17
N ARG A 40 19.68 -12.27 -1.20
CA ARG A 40 20.19 -12.60 0.14
C ARG A 40 21.28 -13.67 0.09
N GLU A 41 21.05 -14.73 -0.68
CA GLU A 41 21.99 -15.87 -0.82
C GLU A 41 23.32 -15.43 -1.46
N GLU A 42 23.28 -14.55 -2.45
CA GLU A 42 24.47 -14.02 -3.12
C GLU A 42 25.24 -13.00 -2.27
N LEU A 43 24.54 -12.20 -1.46
CA LEU A 43 25.17 -11.16 -0.63
C LEU A 43 25.80 -11.70 0.66
N GLY A 44 25.26 -12.79 1.22
CA GLY A 44 25.67 -13.30 2.52
C GLY A 44 24.96 -12.59 3.69
N GLU A 45 24.96 -13.25 4.86
CA GLU A 45 24.19 -12.81 6.04
C GLU A 45 24.73 -11.54 6.69
N ASP A 46 26.04 -11.30 6.59
CA ASP A 46 26.71 -10.10 7.10
C ASP A 46 26.21 -8.85 6.37
N VAL A 47 26.32 -8.84 5.04
CA VAL A 47 25.83 -7.73 4.20
C VAL A 47 24.31 -7.60 4.30
N TRP A 48 23.59 -8.73 4.35
CA TRP A 48 22.14 -8.73 4.51
C TRP A 48 21.69 -8.03 5.81
N SER A 49 22.41 -8.28 6.92
CA SER A 49 22.13 -7.63 8.20
C SER A 49 22.39 -6.12 8.15
N GLU A 50 23.40 -5.66 7.44
CA GLU A 50 23.66 -4.23 7.25
C GLU A 50 22.57 -3.55 6.40
N LEU A 51 22.12 -4.23 5.33
CA LEU A 51 21.03 -3.73 4.49
C LEU A 51 19.73 -3.51 5.26
N ARG A 52 19.46 -4.35 6.27
CA ARG A 52 18.28 -4.25 7.13
C ARG A 52 18.16 -2.92 7.86
N GLU A 53 19.28 -2.30 8.21
CA GLU A 53 19.36 -1.01 8.90
C GLU A 53 19.58 0.17 7.95
N SER A 54 19.68 -0.09 6.64
CA SER A 54 19.84 0.93 5.61
C SER A 54 18.49 1.53 5.17
N ALA A 55 18.53 2.53 4.28
CA ALA A 55 17.34 3.13 3.66
C ALA A 55 16.48 2.12 2.87
N ILE A 56 17.06 1.00 2.41
CA ILE A 56 16.31 -0.07 1.72
C ILE A 56 15.93 -1.23 2.64
N GLY A 57 16.16 -1.10 3.95
CA GLY A 57 15.85 -2.11 4.95
C GLY A 57 14.38 -2.52 4.99
N VAL A 58 13.46 -1.68 4.49
CA VAL A 58 12.05 -2.04 4.30
C VAL A 58 11.86 -3.26 3.39
N ILE A 59 12.68 -3.41 2.34
CA ILE A 59 12.61 -4.54 1.41
C ILE A 59 13.08 -5.83 2.10
N VAL A 60 14.13 -5.71 2.92
CA VAL A 60 14.64 -6.80 3.76
C VAL A 60 13.56 -7.25 4.74
N LYS A 61 12.98 -6.31 5.49
CA LYS A 61 11.89 -6.56 6.45
C LYS A 61 10.67 -7.17 5.76
N LEU A 62 10.31 -6.71 4.55
CA LEU A 62 9.22 -7.30 3.76
C LEU A 62 9.44 -8.79 3.50
N LYS A 63 10.67 -9.22 3.17
CA LYS A 63 11.02 -10.62 2.95
C LYS A 63 10.99 -11.45 4.22
N GLU A 64 11.36 -10.85 5.36
CA GLU A 64 11.36 -11.50 6.68
C GLU A 64 9.95 -11.64 7.27
N LEU A 65 9.02 -10.77 6.90
CA LEU A 65 7.65 -10.83 7.36
C LEU A 65 6.95 -12.09 6.81
N HIS A 66 6.43 -12.92 7.72
CA HIS A 66 5.55 -14.03 7.37
C HIS A 66 4.12 -13.56 7.13
N TYR A 67 3.92 -12.62 6.19
CA TYR A 67 2.58 -12.13 5.86
C TYR A 67 1.92 -12.99 4.77
N ILE A 68 0.61 -13.20 4.90
CA ILE A 68 -0.19 -13.87 3.88
C ILE A 68 -0.70 -12.81 2.91
N TRP A 69 -0.09 -12.71 1.74
CA TRP A 69 -0.58 -11.85 0.67
C TRP A 69 -1.93 -12.34 0.15
N SER A 70 -2.94 -11.45 0.16
CA SER A 70 -4.24 -11.71 -0.47
C SER A 70 -4.51 -10.67 -1.55
N ALA A 71 -4.21 -11.03 -2.79
CA ALA A 71 -4.53 -10.20 -3.95
C ALA A 71 -6.01 -9.83 -4.02
N LYS A 72 -6.91 -10.70 -3.52
CA LYS A 72 -8.35 -10.41 -3.46
C LYS A 72 -8.68 -9.25 -2.52
N VAL A 73 -8.04 -9.20 -1.35
CA VAL A 73 -8.24 -8.11 -0.37
C VAL A 73 -7.75 -6.79 -0.94
N VAL A 74 -6.55 -6.78 -1.52
CA VAL A 74 -5.98 -5.58 -2.14
C VAL A 74 -6.81 -5.14 -3.34
N HIS A 75 -7.26 -6.08 -4.17
CA HIS A 75 -8.18 -5.77 -5.27
C HIS A 75 -9.49 -5.14 -4.79
N HIS A 76 -10.11 -5.72 -3.75
CA HIS A 76 -11.32 -5.18 -3.14
C HIS A 76 -11.10 -3.76 -2.61
N PHE A 77 -9.96 -3.53 -1.97
CA PHE A 77 -9.56 -2.19 -1.51
C PHE A 77 -9.46 -1.19 -2.67
N LEU A 78 -8.77 -1.56 -3.76
CA LEU A 78 -8.59 -0.67 -4.92
C LEU A 78 -9.86 -0.44 -5.73
N ALA A 79 -10.73 -1.46 -5.88
CA ALA A 79 -11.97 -1.35 -6.66
C ALA A 79 -13.07 -0.52 -5.95
N ASN A 80 -13.01 -0.43 -4.61
CA ASN A 80 -13.98 0.33 -3.81
C ASN A 80 -13.46 1.70 -3.37
N GLN A 81 -12.48 2.25 -4.10
CA GLN A 81 -12.02 3.62 -3.88
C GLN A 81 -13.13 4.65 -4.12
N LEU A 82 -13.07 5.74 -3.37
CA LEU A 82 -13.93 6.90 -3.48
C LEU A 82 -13.21 7.99 -4.29
N ALA A 83 -13.99 8.73 -5.07
CA ALA A 83 -13.50 9.88 -5.82
C ALA A 83 -13.28 11.05 -4.86
N ILE A 84 -12.04 11.18 -4.39
CA ILE A 84 -11.57 12.31 -3.58
C ILE A 84 -10.63 13.21 -4.40
N GLU A 85 -10.49 14.47 -3.99
CA GLU A 85 -9.64 15.45 -4.68
C GLU A 85 -8.15 15.27 -4.37
N SER A 86 -7.82 14.64 -3.23
CA SER A 86 -6.43 14.42 -2.79
C SER A 86 -5.75 13.34 -3.64
N SER A 87 -4.62 13.69 -4.27
CA SER A 87 -3.82 12.75 -5.07
C SER A 87 -2.87 11.88 -4.24
N HIS A 88 -2.67 12.21 -2.96
CA HIS A 88 -1.72 11.54 -2.05
C HIS A 88 -2.43 10.65 -1.03
N GLU A 89 -3.73 10.46 -1.19
CA GLU A 89 -4.57 9.67 -0.32
C GLU A 89 -5.43 8.72 -1.14
N ILE A 90 -5.70 7.56 -0.56
CA ILE A 90 -6.66 6.59 -1.05
C ILE A 90 -7.72 6.46 0.04
N LEU A 91 -8.97 6.70 -0.34
CA LEU A 91 -10.12 6.44 0.52
C LEU A 91 -10.95 5.35 -0.10
N SER A 92 -11.16 4.23 0.60
CA SER A 92 -12.00 3.13 0.11
C SER A 92 -13.09 2.76 1.10
N LEU A 93 -14.20 2.20 0.61
CA LEU A 93 -15.24 1.61 1.46
C LEU A 93 -15.08 0.10 1.55
N ILE A 94 -14.90 -0.40 2.77
CA ILE A 94 -14.90 -1.84 3.09
C ILE A 94 -16.05 -2.08 4.07
N ASP A 95 -17.03 -2.91 3.71
CA ASP A 95 -18.21 -3.19 4.54
C ASP A 95 -18.91 -1.92 5.09
N SER A 96 -19.03 -0.89 4.26
CA SER A 96 -19.58 0.44 4.61
C SER A 96 -18.75 1.24 5.62
N MET A 97 -17.55 0.78 5.96
CA MET A 97 -16.58 1.49 6.77
C MET A 97 -15.53 2.15 5.86
N PRO A 98 -15.26 3.46 6.03
CA PRO A 98 -14.24 4.14 5.27
C PRO A 98 -12.87 3.75 5.81
N PHE A 99 -11.98 3.35 4.91
CA PHE A 99 -10.58 3.13 5.19
C PHE A 99 -9.77 4.16 4.41
N ARG A 100 -8.94 4.93 5.11
CA ARG A 100 -8.04 5.93 4.51
C ARG A 100 -6.61 5.40 4.57
N PHE A 101 -5.89 5.57 3.48
CA PHE A 101 -4.47 5.29 3.35
C PHE A 101 -3.80 6.50 2.73
N SER A 102 -2.93 7.17 3.47
CA SER A 102 -2.21 8.37 3.05
C SER A 102 -0.70 8.17 3.12
N LEU A 103 0.06 9.22 2.81
CA LEU A 103 1.51 9.23 3.02
C LEU A 103 1.91 8.98 4.48
N TYR A 104 1.06 9.32 5.44
CA TYR A 104 1.34 9.05 6.86
C TYR A 104 1.39 7.55 7.14
N GLU A 105 0.32 6.81 6.80
CA GLU A 105 0.30 5.36 7.00
C GLU A 105 1.36 4.65 6.14
N PHE A 106 1.63 5.16 4.93
CA PHE A 106 2.72 4.65 4.09
C PHE A 106 4.09 4.82 4.77
N GLY A 107 4.39 6.00 5.30
CA GLY A 107 5.63 6.27 6.03
C GLY A 107 5.77 5.43 7.29
N GLU A 108 4.70 5.25 8.07
CA GLU A 108 4.72 4.38 9.25
C GLU A 108 4.98 2.91 8.91
N ILE A 109 4.38 2.39 7.84
CA ILE A 109 4.55 0.98 7.44
C ILE A 109 5.92 0.74 6.81
N THR A 110 6.37 1.65 5.95
CA THR A 110 7.59 1.46 5.16
C THR A 110 8.83 1.98 5.85
N GLY A 111 8.70 2.92 6.79
CA GLY A 111 9.83 3.67 7.36
C GLY A 111 10.57 4.55 6.35
N LEU A 112 10.04 4.71 5.14
CA LEU A 112 10.63 5.57 4.12
C LEU A 112 10.37 7.04 4.44
N ASN A 113 11.34 7.89 4.11
CA ASN A 113 11.17 9.34 4.24
C ASN A 113 10.06 9.82 3.30
N CYS A 114 9.00 10.39 3.88
CA CYS A 114 7.85 10.95 3.18
C CYS A 114 7.79 12.48 3.29
N ASP A 115 8.84 13.10 3.81
CA ASP A 115 8.97 14.55 3.86
C ASP A 115 9.10 15.14 2.44
N PRO A 116 8.73 16.42 2.25
CA PRO A 116 8.94 17.09 0.98
C PRO A 116 10.42 17.02 0.56
N PHE A 117 10.66 16.73 -0.71
CA PHE A 117 12.01 16.80 -1.28
C PHE A 117 12.59 18.22 -1.11
N ASP A 118 13.84 18.31 -0.70
CA ASP A 118 14.58 19.56 -0.80
C ASP A 118 14.84 19.85 -2.29
N LYS A 119 14.47 21.06 -2.73
CA LYS A 119 14.66 21.48 -4.12
C LYS A 119 16.13 21.72 -4.46
N HIS A 120 17.01 21.67 -3.47
CA HIS A 120 18.45 21.88 -3.61
C HIS A 120 19.26 20.59 -3.73
N ASP A 121 18.65 19.41 -3.57
CA ASP A 121 19.31 18.10 -3.59
C ASP A 121 19.19 17.35 -4.93
N VAL A 122 18.84 18.03 -6.03
CA VAL A 122 18.72 17.45 -7.40
C VAL A 122 19.74 18.02 -8.36
#